data_AF-A0A7J5GJ07-F1
#
_entry.id   AF-A0A7J5GJ07-F1
#
_cell.length_a   1.000
_cell.length_b   1.000
_cell.length_c   1.000
_cell.angle_alpha   90.00
_cell.angle_beta   90.00
_cell.angle_gamma   90.00
#
_symmetry.space_group_name_H-M   'P 1'
#
loop_
_entity.id
_entity.type
_entity.pdbx_description
1 polymer ?
#
loop_
_entity_poly.entity_id
_entity_poly.type
_entity_poly.pdbx_seq_one_letter_code
_entity_poly.pdbx_strand_id
1 'polypeptide(L)'
;MKINVIKFETINGKKVGKAFSFPMDAKKMARYKTEATVRKKVEEYVAKSGLFKKNELNELKYDMTDFLQEWKKQKPIVEAEMLKELEASTNAGNRITPEHINRLGTNEVFVFGSNARGLHHGGAAKVAVESFGAVMGQGHGLQGKSYAINSMSGISEMEKDIKLFCEFAKSNPQKHFLVTPIGCGIAGFSPNDVAPLFKKCAILNNVSLPRSFWQIIGYPKE
;
A
#
# COMPACT_ATOMS: atom_id res chain seq x y z
N MET A 1 -19.83 -6.63 19.96
CA MET A 1 -19.86 -7.98 20.56
C MET A 1 -19.06 -7.97 21.85
N LYS A 2 -19.05 -9.09 22.59
CA LYS A 2 -18.22 -9.25 23.79
C LYS A 2 -17.31 -10.47 23.64
N ILE A 3 -16.10 -10.37 24.18
CA ILE A 3 -15.15 -11.47 24.33
C ILE A 3 -15.05 -11.78 25.81
N ASN A 4 -15.20 -13.06 26.17
CA ASN A 4 -15.11 -13.49 27.55
C ASN A 4 -13.69 -13.95 27.85
N VAL A 5 -13.15 -13.50 28.97
CA VAL A 5 -11.80 -13.82 29.43
C VAL A 5 -11.91 -14.38 30.83
N ILE A 6 -11.34 -15.57 31.04
CA ILE A 6 -11.34 -16.25 32.33
C ILE A 6 -9.94 -16.19 32.90
N LYS A 7 -9.84 -15.62 34.10
CA LYS A 7 -8.65 -15.70 34.95
C LYS A 7 -8.85 -16.82 35.96
N PHE A 8 -7.88 -17.73 36.08
CA PHE A 8 -7.92 -18.77 37.09
C PHE A 8 -7.04 -18.39 38.28
N GLU A 9 -7.53 -18.63 39.49
CA GLU A 9 -6.82 -18.39 40.74
C GLU A 9 -6.97 -19.62 41.64
N THR A 10 -5.99 -19.88 42.50
CA THR A 10 -6.07 -20.97 43.48
C THR A 10 -6.50 -20.39 44.83
N ILE A 11 -7.66 -20.83 45.32
CA ILE A 11 -8.21 -20.43 46.62
C ILE A 11 -8.42 -21.71 47.43
N ASN A 12 -7.76 -21.80 48.59
CA ASN A 12 -7.82 -22.98 49.48
C ASN A 12 -7.55 -24.31 48.76
N GLY A 13 -6.53 -24.33 47.87
CA GLY A 13 -6.16 -25.50 47.09
C GLY A 13 -7.09 -25.86 45.93
N LYS A 14 -8.19 -25.10 45.72
CA LYS A 14 -9.11 -25.28 44.58
C LYS A 14 -8.88 -24.21 43.53
N LYS A 15 -8.87 -24.62 42.26
CA LYS A 15 -8.78 -23.71 41.11
C LYS A 15 -10.16 -23.10 40.85
N VAL A 16 -10.26 -21.78 40.96
CA VAL A 16 -11.49 -21.00 40.76
C VAL A 16 -11.30 -20.08 39.55
N GLY A 17 -12.28 -20.02 38.66
CA GLY A 17 -12.27 -19.14 37.48
C GLY A 17 -13.10 -17.88 37.71
N LYS A 18 -12.53 -16.70 37.47
CA LYS A 18 -13.21 -15.41 37.44
C LYS A 18 -13.36 -14.94 35.99
N ALA A 19 -14.60 -14.72 35.56
CA ALA A 19 -14.92 -14.27 34.20
C ALA A 19 -14.94 -12.74 34.10
N PHE A 20 -14.41 -12.23 32.99
CA PHE A 20 -14.39 -10.83 32.60
C PHE A 20 -14.91 -10.73 31.16
N SER A 21 -15.57 -9.62 30.82
CA SER A 21 -16.16 -9.44 29.49
C SER A 21 -15.70 -8.13 28.88
N PHE A 22 -15.19 -8.21 27.66
CA PHE A 22 -14.56 -7.10 26.96
C PHE A 22 -15.33 -6.78 25.68
N PRO A 23 -15.79 -5.53 25.48
CA PRO A 23 -16.44 -5.15 24.23
C PRO A 23 -15.44 -5.23 23.08
N MET A 24 -15.87 -5.83 21.96
CA MET A 24 -15.08 -5.92 20.75
C MET A 24 -15.97 -5.72 19.52
N ASP A 25 -15.47 -4.93 18.58
CA ASP A 25 -16.13 -4.65 17.30
C ASP A 25 -15.57 -5.59 16.23
N ALA A 26 -16.39 -6.55 15.81
CA ALA A 26 -16.01 -7.54 14.80
C ALA A 26 -15.72 -6.90 13.43
N LYS A 27 -16.47 -5.85 13.04
CA LYS A 27 -16.27 -5.13 11.78
C LYS A 27 -14.95 -4.37 11.81
N LYS A 28 -14.66 -3.64 12.89
CA LYS A 28 -13.37 -2.94 13.06
C LYS A 28 -12.17 -3.90 13.05
N MET A 29 -12.34 -5.10 13.58
CA MET A 29 -11.30 -6.14 13.59
C MET A 29 -11.16 -6.88 12.25
N ALA A 30 -12.14 -6.79 11.36
CA ALA A 30 -12.12 -7.43 10.03
C ALA A 30 -11.05 -6.85 9.09
N ARG A 31 -10.47 -5.68 9.40
CA ARG A 31 -9.27 -5.16 8.71
C ARG A 31 -8.03 -6.05 8.86
N TYR A 32 -7.98 -6.90 9.89
CA TYR A 32 -6.89 -7.85 10.10
C TYR A 32 -7.20 -9.16 9.39
N LYS A 33 -6.28 -9.60 8.52
CA LYS A 33 -6.56 -10.68 7.56
C LYS A 33 -6.61 -12.08 8.17
N THR A 34 -5.93 -12.32 9.28
CA THR A 34 -5.76 -13.66 9.88
C THR A 34 -6.30 -13.72 11.30
N GLU A 35 -6.80 -14.89 11.67
CA GLU A 35 -7.30 -15.14 13.03
C GLU A 35 -6.19 -14.95 14.08
N ALA A 36 -4.96 -15.36 13.79
CA ALA A 36 -3.80 -15.17 14.67
C ALA A 36 -3.53 -13.69 14.98
N THR A 37 -3.57 -12.82 13.97
CA THR A 37 -3.41 -11.36 14.18
C THR A 37 -4.56 -10.79 14.99
N VAL A 38 -5.80 -11.24 14.74
CA VAL A 38 -6.98 -10.82 15.51
C VAL A 38 -6.85 -11.21 16.97
N ARG A 39 -6.47 -12.45 17.27
CA ARG A 39 -6.24 -12.94 18.65
C ARG A 39 -5.19 -12.11 19.36
N LYS A 40 -4.05 -11.86 18.72
CA LYS A 40 -3.00 -10.99 19.27
C LYS A 40 -3.50 -9.57 19.56
N LYS A 41 -4.32 -8.99 18.68
CA LYS A 41 -4.90 -7.65 18.89
C LYS A 41 -5.91 -7.61 20.02
N VAL A 42 -6.65 -8.69 20.23
CA VAL A 42 -7.55 -8.85 21.39
C VAL A 42 -6.74 -8.95 22.67
N GLU A 43 -5.68 -9.77 22.71
CA GLU A 43 -4.78 -9.88 23.86
C GLU A 43 -4.13 -8.53 24.20
N GLU A 44 -3.65 -7.78 23.20
CA GLU A 44 -3.13 -6.42 23.37
C GLU A 44 -4.18 -5.46 23.97
N TYR A 45 -5.44 -5.56 23.53
CA TYR A 45 -6.54 -4.76 24.07
C TYR A 45 -6.84 -5.10 25.52
N VAL A 46 -6.89 -6.40 25.85
CA VAL A 46 -7.13 -6.89 27.22
C VAL A 46 -5.98 -6.50 28.15
N ALA A 47 -4.72 -6.62 27.70
CA ALA A 47 -3.56 -6.19 28.48
C ALA A 47 -3.59 -4.68 28.77
N LYS A 48 -4.06 -3.86 27.82
CA LYS A 48 -4.21 -2.41 27.98
C LYS A 48 -5.36 -1.99 28.90
N SER A 49 -6.25 -2.90 29.28
CA SER A 49 -7.34 -2.59 30.22
C SER A 49 -6.85 -2.27 31.64
N GLY A 50 -5.63 -2.68 31.99
CA GLY A 50 -5.07 -2.51 33.34
C GLY A 50 -5.68 -3.46 34.39
N LEU A 51 -6.60 -4.35 34.01
CA LEU A 51 -7.26 -5.28 34.92
C LEU A 51 -6.37 -6.46 35.36
N PHE A 52 -5.28 -6.72 34.65
CA PHE A 52 -4.41 -7.88 34.86
C PHE A 52 -2.95 -7.44 34.97
N LYS A 53 -2.20 -8.06 35.88
CA LYS A 53 -0.75 -7.87 35.98
C LYS A 53 -0.04 -8.55 34.82
N LYS A 54 1.16 -8.07 34.47
CA LYS A 54 1.95 -8.57 33.34
C LYS A 54 2.20 -10.09 33.41
N ASN A 55 2.44 -10.62 34.60
CA ASN A 55 2.65 -12.06 34.83
C ASN A 55 1.35 -12.89 34.72
N GLU A 56 0.17 -12.28 34.87
CA GLU A 56 -1.13 -12.95 34.80
C GLU A 56 -1.62 -13.11 33.34
N LEU A 57 -1.15 -12.28 32.42
CA LEU A 57 -1.64 -12.24 31.03
C LEU A 57 -1.50 -13.59 30.30
N ASN A 58 -0.42 -14.34 30.58
CA ASN A 58 -0.14 -15.63 29.94
C ASN A 58 -1.06 -16.76 30.43
N GLU A 59 -1.73 -16.57 31.57
CA GLU A 59 -2.60 -17.58 32.18
C GLU A 59 -4.08 -17.39 31.83
N LEU A 60 -4.42 -16.26 31.19
CA LEU A 60 -5.78 -15.94 30.77
C LEU A 60 -6.27 -16.92 29.72
N LYS A 61 -7.54 -17.34 29.84
CA LYS A 61 -8.24 -18.11 28.80
C LYS A 61 -9.28 -17.24 28.13
N TYR A 62 -9.27 -17.25 26.79
CA TYR A 62 -10.15 -16.42 25.98
C TYR A 62 -11.20 -17.30 25.31
N ASP A 63 -12.47 -16.99 25.55
CA ASP A 63 -13.56 -17.48 24.71
C ASP A 63 -13.90 -16.41 23.67
N MET A 64 -13.60 -16.74 22.43
CA MET A 64 -13.76 -15.87 21.27
C MET A 64 -14.68 -16.48 20.21
N THR A 65 -15.39 -17.56 20.52
CA THR A 65 -16.08 -18.39 19.52
C THR A 65 -17.06 -17.58 18.68
N ASP A 66 -18.02 -16.93 19.33
CA ASP A 66 -19.04 -16.11 18.66
C ASP A 66 -18.42 -14.91 17.95
N PHE A 67 -17.44 -14.26 18.62
CA PHE A 67 -16.73 -13.12 18.05
C PHE A 67 -16.00 -13.48 16.75
N LEU A 68 -15.34 -14.65 16.70
CA LEU A 68 -14.62 -15.11 15.51
C LEU A 68 -15.56 -15.53 14.39
N GLN A 69 -16.71 -16.12 14.72
CA GLN A 69 -17.75 -16.40 13.73
C GLN A 69 -18.26 -15.12 13.09
N GLU A 70 -18.57 -14.11 13.88
CA GLU A 70 -19.04 -12.83 13.36
C GLU A 70 -17.93 -12.08 12.60
N TRP A 71 -16.70 -12.06 13.13
CA TRP A 71 -15.55 -11.50 12.43
C TRP A 71 -15.38 -12.12 11.03
N LYS A 72 -15.52 -13.44 10.88
CA LYS A 72 -15.47 -14.12 9.58
C LYS A 72 -16.55 -13.62 8.61
N LYS A 73 -17.76 -13.33 9.08
CA LYS A 73 -18.84 -12.75 8.26
C LYS A 73 -18.54 -11.31 7.84
N GLN A 74 -17.88 -10.53 8.70
CA GLN A 74 -17.54 -9.14 8.42
C GLN A 74 -16.36 -8.99 7.45
N LYS A 75 -15.49 -10.00 7.32
CA LYS A 75 -14.32 -9.97 6.40
C LYS A 75 -14.67 -9.56 4.97
N PRO A 76 -15.57 -10.25 4.24
CA PRO A 76 -15.87 -9.88 2.86
C PRO A 76 -16.49 -8.49 2.72
N ILE A 77 -17.26 -8.04 3.73
CA ILE A 77 -17.91 -6.72 3.74
C ILE A 77 -16.84 -5.63 3.84
N VAL A 78 -15.95 -5.73 4.83
CA VAL A 78 -14.87 -4.75 5.03
C VAL A 78 -13.87 -4.79 3.88
N GLU A 79 -13.58 -5.96 3.32
CA GLU A 79 -12.74 -6.08 2.13
C GLU A 79 -13.35 -5.35 0.93
N ALA A 80 -14.65 -5.50 0.69
CA ALA A 80 -15.36 -4.78 -0.37
C ALA A 80 -15.44 -3.26 -0.11
N GLU A 81 -15.67 -2.82 1.13
CA GLU A 81 -15.65 -1.40 1.51
C GLU A 81 -14.26 -0.79 1.28
N MET A 82 -13.20 -1.47 1.72
CA MET A 82 -11.82 -1.05 1.49
C MET A 82 -11.48 -0.99 0.00
N LEU A 83 -11.95 -1.96 -0.80
CA LEU A 83 -11.76 -1.96 -2.24
C LEU A 83 -12.47 -0.76 -2.90
N LYS A 84 -13.71 -0.48 -2.48
CA LYS A 84 -14.49 0.66 -2.99
C LYS A 84 -13.86 2.00 -2.62
N GLU A 85 -13.37 2.15 -1.38
CA GLU A 85 -12.61 3.34 -0.96
C GLU A 85 -11.31 3.49 -1.77
N LEU A 86 -10.64 2.38 -2.04
CA LEU A 86 -9.42 2.36 -2.84
C LEU A 86 -9.70 2.83 -4.27
N GLU A 87 -10.75 2.32 -4.90
CA GLU A 87 -11.21 2.73 -6.23
C GLU A 87 -11.64 4.20 -6.29
N ALA A 88 -12.39 4.66 -5.27
CA ALA A 88 -12.80 6.07 -5.16
C ALA A 88 -11.61 7.02 -4.94
N SER A 89 -10.48 6.53 -4.41
CA SER A 89 -9.29 7.33 -4.17
C SER A 89 -8.32 7.43 -5.36
N THR A 90 -8.69 6.88 -6.52
CA THR A 90 -7.85 6.93 -7.73
C THR A 90 -7.67 8.35 -8.25
N ASN A 91 -6.46 8.70 -8.72
CA ASN A 91 -6.12 10.06 -9.19
C ASN A 91 -6.65 10.39 -10.60
N ALA A 92 -7.74 9.76 -11.02
CA ALA A 92 -8.25 9.89 -12.38
C ALA A 92 -8.67 11.33 -12.73
N GLY A 93 -9.10 12.13 -11.74
CA GLY A 93 -9.75 13.42 -11.97
C GLY A 93 -8.82 14.61 -12.31
N ASN A 94 -7.58 14.64 -11.84
CA ASN A 94 -6.67 15.78 -12.09
C ASN A 94 -5.38 15.40 -12.83
N ARG A 95 -5.13 14.09 -13.04
CA ARG A 95 -3.92 13.55 -13.69
C ARG A 95 -2.60 14.10 -13.12
N ILE A 96 -2.60 14.56 -11.88
CA ILE A 96 -1.40 14.98 -11.15
C ILE A 96 -1.01 13.83 -10.23
N THR A 97 0.22 13.34 -10.35
CA THR A 97 0.75 12.33 -9.43
C THR A 97 0.88 12.94 -8.02
N PRO A 98 0.32 12.30 -6.97
CA PRO A 98 0.54 12.74 -5.60
C PRO A 98 2.02 12.75 -5.23
N GLU A 99 2.44 13.71 -4.40
CA GLU A 99 3.84 13.79 -3.93
C GLU A 99 4.26 12.55 -3.13
N HIS A 100 3.31 11.94 -2.41
CA HIS A 100 3.54 10.73 -1.63
C HIS A 100 2.55 9.63 -2.03
N ILE A 101 3.06 8.59 -2.69
CA ILE A 101 2.28 7.40 -3.04
C ILE A 101 2.57 6.33 -2.00
N ASN A 102 1.64 6.13 -1.06
CA ASN A 102 1.74 5.12 0.00
C ASN A 102 0.83 3.90 -0.23
N ARG A 103 -0.02 3.95 -1.26
CA ARG A 103 -0.90 2.88 -1.71
C ARG A 103 -1.19 3.06 -3.20
N LEU A 104 -1.60 1.98 -3.85
CA LEU A 104 -2.06 1.98 -5.23
C LEU A 104 -3.47 1.42 -5.32
N GLY A 105 -4.29 2.07 -6.13
CA GLY A 105 -5.55 1.55 -6.64
C GLY A 105 -5.42 0.16 -7.26
N THR A 106 -6.56 -0.50 -7.50
CA THR A 106 -6.60 -1.83 -8.15
C THR A 106 -5.84 -1.81 -9.47
N ASN A 107 -6.07 -0.77 -10.29
CA ASN A 107 -5.51 -0.60 -11.62
C ASN A 107 -4.36 0.41 -11.69
N GLU A 108 -3.90 0.95 -10.55
CA GLU A 108 -2.81 1.91 -10.54
C GLU A 108 -1.44 1.22 -10.59
N VAL A 109 -0.51 1.82 -11.32
CA VAL A 109 0.87 1.36 -11.50
C VAL A 109 1.82 2.47 -11.07
N PHE A 110 2.74 2.14 -10.16
CA PHE A 110 3.79 3.06 -9.70
C PHE A 110 4.93 3.10 -10.72
N VAL A 111 5.14 4.24 -11.38
CA VAL A 111 6.20 4.38 -12.40
C VAL A 111 7.39 5.11 -11.80
N PHE A 112 8.56 4.47 -11.84
CA PHE A 112 9.74 4.90 -11.10
C PHE A 112 11.02 4.89 -11.93
N GLY A 113 11.96 5.75 -11.53
CA GLY A 113 13.30 5.80 -12.09
C GLY A 113 14.16 4.64 -11.57
N SER A 114 14.77 3.89 -12.47
CA SER A 114 15.64 2.75 -12.22
C SER A 114 17.03 2.96 -12.84
N ASN A 115 17.90 1.96 -12.68
CA ASN A 115 19.12 1.77 -13.47
C ASN A 115 19.02 0.51 -14.34
N ALA A 116 19.85 0.42 -15.38
CA ALA A 116 19.86 -0.71 -16.32
C ALA A 116 19.95 -2.09 -15.66
N ARG A 117 20.62 -2.19 -14.51
CA ARG A 117 20.80 -3.44 -13.76
C ARG A 117 19.65 -3.77 -12.81
N GLY A 118 18.66 -2.89 -12.67
CA GLY A 118 17.56 -3.06 -11.73
C GLY A 118 17.98 -3.09 -10.26
N LEU A 119 19.05 -2.38 -9.89
CA LEU A 119 19.50 -2.28 -8.50
C LEU A 119 18.71 -1.19 -7.77
N HIS A 120 17.58 -1.56 -7.17
CA HIS A 120 16.58 -0.63 -6.62
C HIS A 120 16.82 -0.29 -5.13
N HIS A 121 18.03 0.16 -4.77
CA HIS A 121 18.41 0.32 -3.36
C HIS A 121 18.02 1.66 -2.73
N GLY A 122 17.56 2.64 -3.50
CA GLY A 122 17.30 4.00 -3.00
C GLY A 122 16.09 4.68 -3.63
N GLY A 123 15.62 5.74 -2.97
CA GLY A 123 14.55 6.62 -3.44
C GLY A 123 13.27 5.87 -3.83
N ALA A 124 12.63 6.32 -4.92
CA ALA A 124 11.41 5.70 -5.45
C ALA A 124 11.60 4.22 -5.84
N ALA A 125 12.80 3.82 -6.29
CA ALA A 125 13.07 2.42 -6.65
C ALA A 125 12.98 1.50 -5.43
N LYS A 126 13.52 1.92 -4.28
CA LYS A 126 13.40 1.17 -3.03
C LYS A 126 11.94 1.02 -2.61
N VAL A 127 11.17 2.11 -2.67
CA VAL A 127 9.72 2.08 -2.37
C VAL A 127 8.98 1.12 -3.30
N ALA A 128 9.33 1.10 -4.59
CA ALA A 128 8.71 0.19 -5.57
C ALA A 128 8.91 -1.29 -5.18
N VAL A 129 10.11 -1.67 -4.72
CA VAL A 129 10.39 -3.03 -4.24
C VAL A 129 9.65 -3.32 -2.94
N GLU A 130 9.74 -2.42 -1.96
CA GLU A 130 9.19 -2.64 -0.62
C GLU A 130 7.66 -2.68 -0.58
N SER A 131 7.00 -1.92 -1.47
CA SER A 131 5.56 -1.66 -1.36
C SER A 131 4.74 -2.07 -2.59
N PHE A 132 5.33 -2.08 -3.79
CA PHE A 132 4.58 -2.16 -5.06
C PHE A 132 5.04 -3.29 -5.99
N GLY A 133 5.85 -4.22 -5.47
CA GLY A 133 6.20 -5.47 -6.15
C GLY A 133 7.18 -5.32 -7.30
N ALA A 134 8.03 -4.29 -7.29
CA ALA A 134 9.20 -4.27 -8.17
C ALA A 134 10.20 -5.38 -7.79
N VAL A 135 10.92 -5.86 -8.79
CA VAL A 135 11.83 -7.00 -8.76
C VAL A 135 13.27 -6.49 -8.90
N MET A 136 14.10 -6.82 -7.92
CA MET A 136 15.55 -6.58 -8.00
C MET A 136 16.14 -7.29 -9.22
N GLY A 137 16.96 -6.59 -10.00
CA GLY A 137 17.53 -7.11 -11.25
C GLY A 137 16.75 -6.72 -12.50
N GLN A 138 15.52 -6.22 -12.39
CA GLN A 138 14.72 -5.77 -13.53
C GLN A 138 14.69 -4.24 -13.63
N GLY A 139 15.53 -3.70 -14.53
CA GLY A 139 15.70 -2.25 -14.74
C GLY A 139 14.64 -1.56 -15.59
N HIS A 140 13.78 -2.33 -16.26
CA HIS A 140 12.89 -1.84 -17.32
C HIS A 140 11.51 -2.50 -17.24
N GLY A 141 10.49 -1.75 -17.69
CA GLY A 141 9.15 -2.30 -17.96
C GLY A 141 8.33 -2.65 -16.72
N LEU A 142 7.20 -3.30 -16.97
CA LEU A 142 6.23 -3.69 -15.93
C LEU A 142 6.76 -4.84 -15.06
N GLN A 143 6.55 -4.71 -13.75
CA GLN A 143 6.89 -5.70 -12.72
C GLN A 143 5.98 -5.50 -11.50
N GLY A 144 5.19 -6.51 -11.16
CA GLY A 144 4.17 -6.39 -10.12
C GLY A 144 3.20 -5.25 -10.42
N LYS A 145 3.04 -4.31 -9.46
CA LYS A 145 2.29 -3.05 -9.65
C LYS A 145 3.21 -1.85 -9.93
N SER A 146 4.40 -2.10 -10.47
CA SER A 146 5.39 -1.08 -10.76
C SER A 146 5.83 -1.12 -12.22
N TYR A 147 6.26 0.02 -12.76
CA TYR A 147 6.88 0.11 -14.08
C TYR A 147 8.22 0.85 -13.96
N ALA A 148 9.32 0.22 -14.37
CA ALA A 148 10.65 0.80 -14.30
C ALA A 148 11.02 1.53 -15.59
N ILE A 149 11.63 2.71 -15.43
CA ILE A 149 12.24 3.49 -16.50
C ILE A 149 13.72 3.68 -16.16
N ASN A 150 14.64 3.20 -17.00
CA ASN A 150 16.06 3.40 -16.81
C ASN A 150 16.42 4.88 -16.95
N SER A 151 16.67 5.51 -15.80
CA SER A 151 16.97 6.93 -15.69
C SER A 151 18.44 7.22 -15.39
N MET A 152 19.24 6.17 -15.18
CA MET A 152 20.64 6.29 -14.73
C MET A 152 21.67 5.98 -15.82
N SER A 153 21.24 5.64 -17.05
CA SER A 153 22.13 5.42 -18.20
C SER A 153 22.25 6.64 -19.13
N GLY A 154 21.86 7.82 -18.65
CA GLY A 154 21.89 9.06 -19.42
C GLY A 154 20.56 9.39 -20.12
N ILE A 155 20.44 10.63 -20.59
CA ILE A 155 19.16 11.18 -21.08
C ILE A 155 18.65 10.50 -22.36
N SER A 156 19.56 10.07 -23.24
CA SER A 156 19.21 9.37 -24.49
C SER A 156 18.58 8.00 -24.22
N GLU A 157 19.13 7.23 -23.29
CA GLU A 157 18.55 5.95 -22.88
C GLU A 157 17.22 6.15 -22.13
N MET A 158 17.15 7.16 -21.26
CA MET A 158 15.90 7.51 -20.58
C MET A 158 14.80 7.88 -21.57
N GLU A 159 15.10 8.64 -22.62
CA GLU A 159 14.14 9.01 -23.66
C GLU A 159 13.60 7.77 -24.39
N LYS A 160 14.46 6.81 -24.74
CA LYS A 160 14.02 5.54 -25.38
C LYS A 160 13.06 4.78 -24.47
N ASP A 161 13.39 4.67 -23.19
CA ASP A 161 12.60 3.93 -22.22
C ASP A 161 11.26 4.64 -21.90
N ILE A 162 11.25 5.97 -21.88
CA ILE A 162 10.02 6.78 -21.79
C ILE A 162 9.13 6.58 -23.02
N LYS A 163 9.70 6.49 -24.23
CA LYS A 163 8.92 6.18 -25.45
C LYS A 163 8.24 4.82 -25.34
N LEU A 164 8.97 3.79 -24.92
CA LEU A 164 8.42 2.45 -24.68
C LEU A 164 7.32 2.48 -23.61
N PHE A 165 7.53 3.24 -22.54
CA PHE A 165 6.50 3.46 -21.52
C PHE A 165 5.23 4.11 -22.09
N CYS A 166 5.34 5.17 -22.90
CA CYS A 166 4.16 5.81 -23.49
C CYS A 166 3.38 4.86 -24.42
N GLU A 167 4.08 4.03 -25.20
CA GLU A 167 3.45 3.00 -26.04
C GLU A 167 2.76 1.92 -25.21
N PHE A 168 3.41 1.49 -24.12
CA PHE A 168 2.84 0.55 -23.18
C PHE A 168 1.58 1.12 -22.52
N ALA A 169 1.64 2.36 -22.03
CA ALA A 169 0.51 3.04 -21.38
C ALA A 169 -0.68 3.20 -22.33
N LYS A 170 -0.42 3.61 -23.59
CA LYS A 170 -1.43 3.70 -24.65
C LYS A 170 -2.11 2.36 -24.92
N SER A 171 -1.36 1.26 -24.89
CA SER A 171 -1.87 -0.09 -25.13
C SER A 171 -2.56 -0.71 -23.91
N ASN A 172 -2.54 -0.03 -22.76
CA ASN A 172 -3.13 -0.50 -21.51
C ASN A 172 -4.07 0.55 -20.88
N PRO A 173 -5.14 0.98 -21.57
CA PRO A 173 -6.03 2.04 -21.09
C PRO A 173 -6.76 1.70 -19.79
N GLN A 174 -6.86 0.41 -19.44
CA GLN A 174 -7.44 -0.07 -18.19
C GLN A 174 -6.54 0.14 -16.96
N LYS A 175 -5.25 0.43 -17.16
CA LYS A 175 -4.29 0.72 -16.08
C LYS A 175 -4.07 2.23 -16.00
N HIS A 176 -3.88 2.75 -14.79
CA HIS A 176 -3.55 4.15 -14.56
C HIS A 176 -2.11 4.28 -14.03
N PHE A 177 -1.28 5.05 -14.71
CA PHE A 177 0.15 5.14 -14.41
C PHE A 177 0.44 6.40 -13.60
N LEU A 178 0.98 6.22 -12.40
CA LEU A 178 1.41 7.31 -11.51
C LEU A 178 2.92 7.51 -11.67
N VAL A 179 3.30 8.50 -12.49
CA VAL A 179 4.71 8.79 -12.78
C VAL A 179 5.31 9.62 -11.65
N THR A 180 6.36 9.11 -11.03
CA THR A 180 7.17 9.86 -10.05
C THR A 180 8.07 10.90 -10.74
N PRO A 181 8.76 11.79 -10.01
CA PRO A 181 9.77 12.69 -10.58
C PRO A 181 11.02 11.94 -11.10
N ILE A 182 10.84 11.12 -12.13
CA ILE A 182 11.86 10.25 -12.73
C ILE A 182 13.04 11.10 -13.21
N GLY A 183 14.26 10.64 -12.94
CA GLY A 183 15.48 11.36 -13.29
C GLY A 183 15.86 12.51 -12.33
N CYS A 184 14.92 13.05 -11.56
CA CYS A 184 15.14 14.25 -10.72
C CYS A 184 15.65 14.00 -9.30
N GLY A 185 15.87 12.74 -8.93
CA GLY A 185 16.49 12.36 -7.66
C GLY A 185 17.96 12.05 -7.85
N ILE A 186 18.32 10.77 -7.67
CA ILE A 186 19.71 10.27 -7.70
C ILE A 186 20.39 10.54 -9.06
N ALA A 187 19.65 10.49 -10.16
CA ALA A 187 20.21 10.72 -11.50
C ALA A 187 20.55 12.20 -11.78
N GLY A 188 20.07 13.15 -10.97
CA GLY A 188 20.52 14.55 -10.98
C GLY A 188 19.99 15.42 -12.12
N PHE A 189 19.04 14.95 -12.94
CA PHE A 189 18.42 15.77 -13.98
C PHE A 189 17.40 16.76 -13.41
N SER A 190 17.27 17.93 -14.02
CA SER A 190 16.20 18.86 -13.64
C SER A 190 14.86 18.43 -14.26
N PRO A 191 13.73 18.89 -13.70
CA PRO A 191 12.44 18.74 -14.37
C PRO A 191 12.42 19.31 -15.79
N ASN A 192 13.19 20.36 -16.08
CA ASN A 192 13.30 20.94 -17.43
C ASN A 192 13.94 19.99 -18.44
N ASP A 193 14.84 19.12 -17.98
CA ASP A 193 15.49 18.12 -18.85
C ASP A 193 14.54 16.96 -19.17
N VAL A 194 13.77 16.52 -18.17
CA VAL A 194 13.00 15.26 -18.25
C VAL A 194 11.55 15.48 -18.70
N ALA A 195 10.87 16.53 -18.23
CA ALA A 195 9.45 16.75 -18.52
C ALA A 195 9.14 16.78 -20.04
N PRO A 196 9.95 17.40 -20.92
CA PRO A 196 9.71 17.38 -22.35
C PRO A 196 9.65 15.97 -22.97
N LEU A 197 10.34 14.98 -22.38
CA LEU A 197 10.35 13.60 -22.86
C LEU A 197 8.97 12.93 -22.68
N PHE A 198 8.17 13.40 -21.73
CA PHE A 198 6.82 12.88 -21.46
C PHE A 198 5.70 13.52 -22.30
N LYS A 199 6.00 14.46 -23.22
CA LYS A 199 4.96 15.12 -24.04
C LYS A 199 4.06 14.15 -24.81
N LYS A 200 4.59 13.02 -25.29
CA LYS A 200 3.78 11.98 -25.96
C LYS A 200 2.85 11.23 -25.01
N CYS A 201 3.23 11.09 -23.74
CA CYS A 201 2.41 10.52 -22.69
C CYS A 201 1.35 11.51 -22.18
N ALA A 202 1.59 12.83 -22.29
CA ALA A 202 0.72 13.86 -21.74
C ALA A 202 -0.71 13.83 -22.31
N ILE A 203 -0.90 13.31 -23.51
CA ILE A 203 -2.24 13.14 -24.14
C ILE A 203 -3.01 11.91 -23.63
N LEU A 204 -2.35 11.01 -22.88
CA LEU A 204 -2.95 9.74 -22.44
C LEU A 204 -3.68 9.94 -21.11
N ASN A 205 -5.01 9.81 -21.11
CA ASN A 205 -5.85 10.03 -19.92
C ASN A 205 -5.49 9.13 -18.74
N ASN A 206 -4.89 7.99 -19.00
CA ASN A 206 -4.47 7.02 -18.00
C ASN A 206 -3.02 7.23 -17.50
N VAL A 207 -2.41 8.39 -17.76
CA VAL A 207 -1.10 8.77 -17.23
C VAL A 207 -1.23 10.04 -16.39
N SER A 208 -0.82 9.94 -15.12
CA SER A 208 -0.56 11.08 -14.24
C SER A 208 0.93 11.39 -14.22
N LEU A 209 1.27 12.67 -14.33
CA LEU A 209 2.65 13.16 -14.20
C LEU A 209 2.81 13.99 -12.92
N PRO A 210 4.05 14.13 -12.40
CA PRO A 210 4.32 15.04 -11.29
C PRO A 210 3.92 16.47 -11.64
N ARG A 211 3.51 17.24 -10.62
CA ARG A 211 3.20 18.67 -10.77
C ARG A 211 4.34 19.44 -11.44
N SER A 212 5.59 19.15 -11.07
CA SER A 212 6.78 19.79 -11.65
C SER A 212 6.92 19.56 -13.15
N PHE A 213 6.46 18.43 -13.67
CA PHE A 213 6.50 18.15 -15.10
C PHE A 213 5.37 18.88 -15.83
N TRP A 214 4.16 18.87 -15.26
CA TRP A 214 3.02 19.60 -15.80
C TRP A 214 3.25 21.11 -15.90
N GLN A 215 3.94 21.71 -14.92
CA GLN A 215 4.32 23.12 -14.97
C GLN A 215 5.16 23.49 -16.20
N ILE A 216 5.90 22.53 -16.77
CA ILE A 216 6.80 22.74 -17.90
C ILE A 216 6.11 22.43 -19.22
N ILE A 217 5.35 21.33 -19.29
CA ILE A 217 4.73 20.87 -20.55
C ILE A 217 3.27 21.29 -20.73
N GLY A 218 2.69 21.96 -19.73
CA GLY A 218 1.30 22.41 -19.69
C GLY A 218 0.37 21.37 -19.08
N TYR A 219 -0.53 21.81 -18.20
CA TYR A 219 -1.50 20.95 -17.52
C TYR A 219 -2.45 20.27 -18.52
N PRO A 220 -2.95 19.06 -18.20
CA PRO A 220 -3.95 18.38 -19.01
C PRO A 220 -5.19 19.26 -19.12
N LYS A 221 -5.73 19.37 -20.33
CA LYS A 221 -7.01 20.05 -20.56
C LYS A 221 -8.14 19.16 -20.04
N GLU A 222 -9.14 19.79 -19.42
CA GLU A 222 -10.39 19.14 -18.98
C GLU A 222 -11.15 18.50 -20.15
#